data_AF-A0A968HUS2-F1
#
_entry.id   AF-A0A968HUS2-F1
#
_cell.length_a   1.000
_cell.length_b   1.000
_cell.length_c   1.000
_cell.angle_alpha   90.00
_cell.angle_beta   90.00
_cell.angle_gamma   90.00
#
_symmetry.space_group_name_H-M   'P 1'
#
loop_
_entity.id
_entity.type
_entity.pdbx_description
1 polymer ?
#
loop_
_entity_poly.entity_id
_entity_poly.type
_entity_poly.pdbx_seq_one_letter_code
_entity_poly.pdbx_strand_id
1 'polypeptide(L)'
;MSEPISELISAAVGDRICAHMNKDHADAVLIYAQFYGQEQNASHALMESVTAEAMTLKVQSETGEKRVQVPFVPPLVDAKEAHHRLVELLKAARSAGSES
;
A
#
# COMPACT_ATOMS: atom_id res chain seq x y z
N MET A 1 35.43 0.40 -1.14
CA MET A 1 34.32 -0.04 -1.99
C MET A 1 33.17 0.87 -1.67
N SER A 2 32.75 1.70 -2.61
CA SER A 2 31.62 2.62 -2.43
C SER A 2 30.36 1.82 -2.72
N GLU A 3 29.60 1.50 -1.68
CA GLU A 3 28.28 0.89 -1.81
C GLU A 3 27.34 1.92 -2.46
N PRO A 4 26.61 1.59 -3.55
CA PRO A 4 25.54 2.45 -3.98
C PRO A 4 24.47 2.36 -2.89
N ILE A 5 24.21 3.48 -2.22
CA ILE A 5 23.06 3.62 -1.31
C ILE A 5 21.82 3.66 -2.21
N SER A 6 21.41 2.51 -2.74
CA SER A 6 20.00 2.23 -2.89
C SER A 6 19.46 2.26 -1.47
N GLU A 7 18.83 3.37 -1.08
CA GLU A 7 18.12 3.48 0.18
C GLU A 7 17.01 2.42 0.16
N LEU A 8 17.37 1.21 0.61
CA LEU A 8 16.44 0.13 0.88
C LEU A 8 15.26 0.70 1.66
N ILE A 9 14.04 0.25 1.35
CA ILE A 9 12.83 0.69 2.04
C ILE A 9 12.96 0.32 3.52
N SER A 10 13.51 1.25 4.28
CA SER A 10 13.65 1.21 5.73
C SER A 10 12.39 1.79 6.37
N ALA A 11 12.18 1.52 7.65
CA ALA A 11 11.00 2.00 8.37
C ALA A 11 10.77 3.51 8.22
N ALA A 12 11.84 4.32 8.19
CA ALA A 12 11.75 5.78 8.01
C ALA A 12 11.27 6.19 6.60
N VAL A 13 11.68 5.44 5.56
CA VAL A 13 11.24 5.65 4.18
C VAL A 13 9.78 5.20 4.03
N GLY A 14 9.46 4.03 4.61
CA GLY A 14 8.10 3.52 4.64
C GLY A 14 7.12 4.46 5.34
N ASP A 15 7.51 5.06 6.46
CA ASP A 15 6.71 6.05 7.19
C ASP A 15 6.40 7.28 6.32
N ARG A 16 7.40 7.80 5.59
CA ARG A 16 7.20 8.90 4.64
C ARG A 16 6.24 8.54 3.52
N ILE A 17 6.37 7.34 2.94
CA ILE A 17 5.47 6.84 1.88
C ILE A 17 4.05 6.69 2.45
N CYS A 18 3.94 6.11 3.64
CA CYS A 18 2.69 5.90 4.35
C CYS A 18 1.96 7.22 4.63
N ALA A 19 2.65 8.23 5.17
CA ALA A 19 2.08 9.55 5.42
C ALA A 19 1.61 10.23 4.12
N HIS A 20 2.36 10.09 3.03
CA HIS A 20 1.96 10.61 1.72
C HIS A 20 0.75 9.86 1.15
N MET A 21 0.76 8.52 1.17
CA MET A 21 -0.34 7.69 0.69
C MET A 21 -1.62 7.94 1.49
N ASN A 22 -1.54 8.03 2.82
CA ASN A 22 -2.70 8.31 3.66
C ASN A 22 -3.25 9.73 3.46
N LYS A 23 -2.45 10.69 2.96
CA LYS A 23 -2.87 12.09 2.79
C LYS A 23 -3.36 12.42 1.38
N ASP A 24 -2.66 11.97 0.35
CA ASP A 24 -3.00 12.21 -1.06
C ASP A 24 -3.82 11.06 -1.67
N HIS A 25 -3.71 9.85 -1.12
CA HIS A 25 -4.25 8.62 -1.71
C HIS A 25 -5.02 7.74 -0.70
N ALA A 26 -5.66 8.30 0.32
CA ALA A 26 -6.44 7.52 1.30
C ALA A 26 -7.49 6.61 0.64
N ASP A 27 -8.17 7.13 -0.39
CA ASP A 27 -9.11 6.39 -1.23
C ASP A 27 -8.46 5.16 -1.90
N ALA A 28 -7.19 5.26 -2.27
CA ALA A 28 -6.44 4.14 -2.85
C ALA A 28 -6.21 3.03 -1.85
N VAL A 29 -5.80 3.40 -0.64
CA VAL A 29 -5.57 2.50 0.49
C VAL A 29 -6.85 1.73 0.81
N LEU A 30 -8.01 2.40 0.73
CA LEU A 30 -9.32 1.78 0.89
C LEU A 30 -9.64 0.77 -0.23
N ILE A 31 -9.35 1.10 -1.49
CA ILE A 31 -9.56 0.18 -2.61
C ILE A 31 -8.65 -1.05 -2.47
N TYR A 32 -7.42 -0.88 -2.02
CA TYR A 32 -6.53 -2.01 -1.73
C TYR A 32 -7.07 -2.90 -0.64
N ALA A 33 -7.54 -2.31 0.46
CA ALA A 33 -8.16 -3.03 1.54
C ALA A 33 -9.40 -3.83 1.09
N GLN A 34 -10.24 -3.24 0.23
CA GLN A 34 -11.43 -3.91 -0.29
C GLN A 34 -11.07 -5.03 -1.28
N PHE A 35 -10.15 -4.76 -2.21
CA PHE A 35 -9.81 -5.70 -3.28
C PHE A 35 -8.85 -6.81 -2.80
N TYR A 36 -7.72 -6.44 -2.20
CA TYR A 36 -6.71 -7.39 -1.72
C TYR A 36 -7.04 -7.93 -0.33
N GLY A 37 -7.65 -7.13 0.52
CA GLY A 37 -8.09 -7.57 1.85
C GLY A 37 -9.43 -8.31 1.85
N GLN A 38 -10.12 -8.36 0.70
CA GLN A 38 -11.48 -8.88 0.57
C GLN A 38 -12.50 -8.21 1.52
N GLU A 39 -12.18 -7.04 2.05
CA GLU A 39 -13.04 -6.29 2.97
C GLU A 39 -13.85 -5.24 2.21
N GLN A 40 -14.79 -5.68 1.35
CA GLN A 40 -15.65 -4.76 0.59
C GLN A 40 -16.51 -3.85 1.48
N ASN A 41 -16.74 -4.24 2.73
CA ASN A 41 -17.45 -3.44 3.73
C ASN A 41 -16.53 -2.49 4.52
N ALA A 42 -15.28 -2.30 4.09
CA ALA A 42 -14.37 -1.33 4.69
C ALA A 42 -14.88 0.09 4.46
N SER A 43 -15.07 0.84 5.55
CA SER A 43 -15.42 2.26 5.49
C SER A 43 -14.18 3.15 5.54
N HIS A 44 -13.10 2.66 6.13
CA HIS A 44 -11.83 3.37 6.19
C HIS A 44 -10.65 2.39 6.03
N ALA A 45 -9.56 2.85 5.45
CA ALA A 45 -8.31 2.10 5.46
C ALA A 45 -7.13 3.05 5.57
N LEU A 46 -6.13 2.61 6.31
CA LEU A 46 -4.91 3.34 6.59
C LEU A 46 -3.73 2.42 6.32
N MET A 47 -2.72 2.94 5.65
CA MET A 47 -1.45 2.24 5.60
C MET A 47 -0.82 2.35 7.00
N GLU A 48 -0.42 1.22 7.59
CA GLU A 48 0.25 1.19 8.89
C GLU A 48 1.77 1.18 8.70
N SER A 49 2.26 0.39 7.75
CA SER A 49 3.67 0.30 7.40
C SER A 49 3.85 -0.26 5.99
N VAL A 50 4.92 0.13 5.32
CA VAL A 50 5.30 -0.41 4.02
C VAL A 50 6.78 -0.78 4.03
N THR A 51 7.08 -1.98 3.56
CA THR A 51 8.44 -2.51 3.41
C THR A 51 8.67 -2.92 1.95
N ALA A 52 9.92 -3.23 1.61
CA ALA A 52 10.29 -3.71 0.27
C ALA A 52 9.55 -5.01 -0.11
N GLU A 53 9.25 -5.84 0.88
CA GLU A 53 8.68 -7.17 0.69
C GLU A 53 7.16 -7.20 0.88
N ALA A 54 6.61 -6.35 1.75
CA ALA A 54 5.18 -6.35 2.06
C ALA A 54 4.65 -4.99 2.53
N MET A 55 3.35 -4.79 2.34
CA MET A 55 2.58 -3.64 2.79
C MET A 55 1.59 -4.08 3.85
N THR A 56 1.56 -3.38 4.98
CA THR A 56 0.58 -3.58 6.04
C THR A 56 -0.46 -2.46 5.96
N LEU A 57 -1.69 -2.86 5.68
CA LEU A 57 -2.87 -2.01 5.62
C LEU A 57 -3.77 -2.32 6.82
N LYS A 58 -4.16 -1.29 7.55
CA LYS A 58 -5.18 -1.37 8.59
C LYS A 58 -6.51 -0.92 8.01
N VAL A 59 -7.45 -1.83 7.97
CA VAL A 59 -8.80 -1.65 7.43
C VAL A 59 -9.76 -1.50 8.61
N GLN A 60 -10.68 -0.56 8.52
CA GLN A 60 -11.74 -0.35 9.49
C GLN A 60 -13.08 -0.53 8.79
N SER A 61 -13.82 -1.54 9.22
CA SER A 61 -15.16 -1.86 8.77
C SER A 61 -16.12 -1.84 9.97
N GLU A 62 -17.41 -1.97 9.71
CA GLU A 62 -18.43 -2.02 10.75
C GLU A 62 -18.24 -3.20 11.73
N THR A 63 -17.57 -4.27 11.27
CA THR A 63 -17.24 -5.45 12.08
C THR A 63 -16.00 -5.28 12.95
N GLY A 64 -15.20 -4.23 12.71
CA GLY A 64 -14.02 -3.90 13.51
C GLY A 64 -12.82 -3.46 12.67
N GLU A 65 -11.67 -3.36 13.33
CA GLU A 65 -10.39 -3.10 12.67
C GLU A 65 -9.67 -4.41 12.32
N LYS A 66 -9.23 -4.54 11.06
CA LYS A 66 -8.53 -5.71 10.54
C LYS A 66 -7.22 -5.28 9.88
N ARG A 67 -6.15 -6.06 10.09
CA ARG A 67 -4.87 -5.82 9.41
C ARG A 67 -4.74 -6.77 8.23
N VAL A 68 -4.43 -6.21 7.08
CA VAL A 68 -4.23 -6.90 5.82
C VAL A 68 -2.79 -6.69 5.41
N GLN A 69 -2.06 -7.78 5.23
CA GLN A 69 -0.69 -7.74 4.74
C GLN A 69 -0.66 -8.17 3.28
N VAL A 70 -0.21 -7.28 2.41
CA VAL A 70 -0.12 -7.50 0.96
C VAL A 70 1.35 -7.63 0.58
N PRO A 71 1.84 -8.82 0.22
CA PRO A 71 3.22 -8.98 -0.25
C PRO A 71 3.41 -8.33 -1.63
N PHE A 72 4.55 -7.67 -1.84
CA PHE A 72 4.93 -7.10 -3.14
C PHE A 72 5.73 -8.11 -3.95
N VAL A 73 5.26 -8.41 -5.16
CA VAL A 73 5.99 -9.25 -6.12
C VAL A 73 5.98 -8.56 -7.49
N PRO A 74 7.14 -8.13 -8.01
CA PRO A 74 8.47 -8.15 -7.39
C PRO A 74 8.61 -7.17 -6.21
N PRO A 75 9.59 -7.38 -5.31
CA PRO A 75 9.83 -6.48 -4.18
C PRO A 75 10.24 -5.09 -4.65
N LEU A 76 9.94 -4.08 -3.83
CA LEU A 76 10.28 -2.69 -4.11
C LEU A 76 11.77 -2.46 -3.85
N VAL A 77 12.46 -1.85 -4.82
CA VAL A 77 13.91 -1.63 -4.75
C VAL A 77 14.23 -0.30 -4.04
N ASP A 78 13.47 0.75 -4.33
CA ASP A 78 13.67 2.10 -3.78
C ASP A 78 12.32 2.84 -3.60
N ALA A 79 12.31 3.88 -2.76
CA ALA A 79 11.12 4.70 -2.49
C ALA A 79 10.46 5.30 -3.75
N LYS A 80 11.28 5.62 -4.75
CA LYS A 80 10.81 6.21 -6.01
C LYS A 80 10.03 5.20 -6.86
N GLU A 81 10.53 3.96 -6.92
CA GLU A 81 9.84 2.83 -7.55
C GLU A 81 8.57 2.44 -6.77
N ALA A 82 8.62 2.52 -5.43
CA ALA A 82 7.45 2.25 -4.59
C ALA A 82 6.23 3.08 -4.98
N HIS A 83 6.42 4.39 -5.18
CA HIS A 83 5.31 5.27 -5.56
C HIS A 83 4.72 4.89 -6.92
N HIS A 84 5.56 4.66 -7.94
CA HIS A 84 5.09 4.21 -9.25
C HIS A 84 4.34 2.88 -9.17
N ARG A 85 4.89 1.90 -8.45
CA ARG A 85 4.30 0.56 -8.34
C ARG A 85 2.98 0.55 -7.58
N LEU A 86 2.87 1.35 -6.53
CA LEU A 86 1.60 1.58 -5.83
C LEU A 86 0.58 2.21 -6.79
N VAL A 87 0.92 3.28 -7.52
CA VAL A 87 -0.04 3.88 -8.46
C VAL A 87 -0.50 2.89 -9.54
N GLU A 88 0.40 2.06 -10.07
CA GLU A 88 0.04 1.05 -11.06
C GLU A 88 -0.88 -0.04 -10.49
N LEU A 89 -0.57 -0.58 -9.31
CA LEU A 89 -1.41 -1.58 -8.63
C LEU A 89 -2.79 -1.01 -8.30
N LEU A 90 -2.87 0.25 -7.88
CA LEU A 90 -4.14 0.92 -7.60
C LEU A 90 -4.96 1.06 -8.88
N LYS A 91 -4.31 1.52 -9.95
CA LYS A 91 -4.97 1.71 -11.24
C LYS A 91 -5.50 0.37 -11.76
N ALA A 92 -4.73 -0.70 -11.63
CA ALA A 92 -5.17 -2.06 -11.95
C ALA A 92 -6.38 -2.48 -11.10
N ALA A 93 -6.36 -2.26 -9.78
CA ALA A 93 -7.49 -2.57 -8.91
C ALA A 93 -8.76 -1.76 -9.24
N ARG A 94 -8.62 -0.46 -9.56
CA ARG A 94 -9.73 0.39 -10.00
C ARG A 94 -10.31 -0.03 -11.35
N SER A 95 -9.44 -0.36 -12.31
CA SER A 95 -9.86 -0.86 -13.61
C SER A 95 -10.59 -2.19 -13.48
N ALA A 96 -10.06 -3.13 -12.69
CA ALA A 96 -10.70 -4.41 -12.43
C ALA A 96 -12.05 -4.27 -11.70
N GLY A 97 -12.19 -3.29 -10.81
CA GLY A 97 -13.45 -3.03 -10.10
C GLY A 97 -14.51 -2.25 -10.89
N SER A 98 -14.16 -1.63 -12.03
CA SER A 98 -15.10 -0.85 -12.87
C SER A 98 -15.60 -1.62 -14.10
N GLU A 99 -15.11 -2.84 -14.33
CA GLU A 99 -15.59 -3.74 -15.37
C GLU A 99 -16.43 -4.88 -14.73
N SER A 100 -17.62 -4.56 -14.24
CA SER A 100 -18.64 -5.54 -13.81
C SER A 100 -20.04 -4.98 -13.97
#